data_AF-A0A9D6KDK0-F1
#
_entry.id   AF-A0A9D6KDK0-F1
#
_cell.length_a   1.000
_cell.length_b   1.000
_cell.length_c   1.000
_cell.angle_alpha   90.00
_cell.angle_beta   90.00
_cell.angle_gamma   90.00
#
_symmetry.space_group_name_H-M   'P 1'
#
loop_
_entity.id
_entity.type
_entity.pdbx_description
1 polymer ?
#
loop_
_entity_poly.entity_id
_entity_poly.type
_entity_poly.pdbx_seq_one_letter_code
_entity_poly.pdbx_strand_id
1 'polypeptide(L)'
;MELAKFAIQYLGAPSVVLAAAAWLCREIVKQSLRIQGDRFKSSLEHKSALAIEQVRQEAHKQLEAARHAFSLDLERQKSRFVRLQDERVAPLLILYSAVSGMALRARNLQTILESLPDSDVTSDVEQLEALFGPAEKAYLQSLLFLPEEIAAAVEKLISGIRDAELRHYIELTHQSQDPVAARAQLKHGLKGDFDKQTRSLARQLRQLLGVESIESLSANANVAG
;
A
#
# COMPACT_ATOMS: atom_id res chain seq x y z
N MET A 1 106.03 16.82 43.87
CA MET A 1 105.27 15.66 43.33
C MET A 1 104.04 15.31 44.18
N GLU A 2 103.99 15.69 45.46
CA GLU A 2 102.86 15.36 46.35
C GLU A 2 101.59 16.20 46.13
N LEU A 3 101.70 17.48 45.76
CA LEU A 3 100.55 18.35 45.45
C LEU A 3 99.71 17.86 44.25
N ALA A 4 100.35 17.27 43.23
CA ALA A 4 99.66 16.70 42.08
C ALA A 4 98.93 15.39 42.43
N LYS A 5 99.51 14.55 43.30
CA LYS A 5 98.83 13.37 43.84
C LYS A 5 97.64 13.74 44.71
N PHE A 6 97.78 14.78 45.53
CA PHE A 6 96.71 15.30 46.37
C PHE A 6 95.55 15.88 45.53
N ALA A 7 95.85 16.69 44.50
CA ALA A 7 94.82 17.21 43.60
C ALA A 7 94.12 16.11 42.80
N ILE A 8 94.83 15.10 42.30
CA ILE A 8 94.21 13.97 41.58
C ILE A 8 93.35 13.10 42.51
N GLN A 9 93.79 12.86 43.76
CA GLN A 9 93.03 12.09 44.74
C GLN A 9 91.84 12.85 45.33
N TYR A 10 91.97 14.16 45.59
CA TYR A 10 90.93 14.94 46.28
C TYR A 10 90.00 15.74 45.35
N LEU A 11 90.40 16.06 44.11
CA LEU A 11 89.51 16.70 43.12
C LEU A 11 89.06 15.74 42.02
N GLY A 12 89.93 14.82 41.60
CA GLY A 12 89.62 13.83 40.56
C GLY A 12 88.59 12.79 41.02
N ALA A 13 88.83 12.13 42.16
CA ALA A 13 87.95 11.06 42.64
C ALA A 13 86.50 11.53 42.94
N PRO A 14 86.25 12.67 43.61
CA PRO A 14 84.88 13.14 43.85
C PRO A 14 84.13 13.51 42.57
N SER A 15 84.83 14.07 41.58
CA SER A 15 84.22 14.43 40.29
C SER A 15 83.79 13.20 39.48
N VAL A 16 84.56 12.11 39.53
CA VAL A 16 84.21 10.82 38.90
C VAL A 16 83.02 10.17 39.61
N VAL A 17 82.99 10.22 40.95
CA VAL A 17 81.85 9.70 41.74
C VAL A 17 80.58 10.51 41.46
N LEU A 18 80.66 11.85 41.38
CA LEU A 18 79.53 12.70 41.02
C LEU A 18 79.04 12.45 39.58
N ALA A 19 79.95 12.27 38.63
CA ALA A 19 79.59 11.95 37.25
C ALA A 19 78.94 10.56 37.13
N ALA A 20 79.46 9.56 37.86
CA ALA A 20 78.87 8.22 37.92
C ALA A 20 77.49 8.25 38.59
N ALA A 21 77.32 8.99 39.69
CA ALA A 21 76.05 9.17 40.36
C ALA A 21 75.03 9.90 39.46
N ALA A 22 75.45 10.95 38.75
CA ALA A 22 74.60 11.66 37.80
C ALA A 22 74.19 10.76 36.62
N TRP A 23 75.09 9.92 36.12
CA TRP A 23 74.79 8.94 35.07
C TRP A 23 73.79 7.88 35.56
N LEU A 24 73.98 7.35 36.77
CA LEU A 24 73.07 6.40 37.40
C LEU A 24 71.67 6.99 37.62
N CYS A 25 71.60 8.22 38.16
CA CYS A 25 70.33 8.94 38.31
C CYS A 25 69.65 9.16 36.95
N ARG A 26 70.42 9.52 35.91
CA ARG A 26 69.88 9.69 34.55
C ARG A 26 69.31 8.38 33.99
N GLU A 27 69.99 7.25 34.18
CA GLU A 27 69.49 5.96 33.68
C GLU A 27 68.30 5.43 34.48
N ILE A 28 68.29 5.62 35.80
CA ILE A 28 67.12 5.30 36.64
C ILE A 28 65.90 6.12 36.21
N VAL A 29 66.08 7.42 35.98
CA VAL A 29 65.00 8.31 35.52
C VAL A 29 64.53 7.89 34.12
N LYS A 30 65.43 7.58 33.19
CA LYS A 30 65.06 7.08 31.85
C LYS A 30 64.29 5.77 31.92
N GLN A 31 64.73 4.81 32.73
CA GLN A 31 64.03 3.53 32.90
C GLN A 31 62.64 3.73 33.52
N SER A 32 62.54 4.59 34.54
CA SER A 32 61.26 4.95 35.17
C SER A 32 60.29 5.58 34.15
N LEU A 33 60.77 6.54 33.35
CA LEU A 33 59.97 7.18 32.30
C LEU A 33 59.54 6.19 31.21
N ARG A 34 60.39 5.23 30.82
CA ARG A 34 60.00 4.18 29.87
C ARG A 34 58.89 3.30 30.44
N ILE A 35 59.04 2.82 31.68
CA ILE A 35 58.02 1.99 32.33
C ILE A 35 56.69 2.74 32.48
N GLN A 36 56.74 4.03 32.85
CA GLN A 36 55.54 4.85 32.93
C GLN A 36 54.92 5.12 31.55
N GLY A 37 55.74 5.35 30.53
CA GLY A 37 55.30 5.51 29.15
C GLY A 37 54.60 4.26 28.61
N ASP A 38 55.15 3.07 28.86
CA ASP A 38 54.57 1.80 28.43
C ASP A 38 53.25 1.51 29.15
N ARG A 39 53.17 1.80 30.46
CA ARG A 39 51.92 1.69 31.24
C ARG A 39 50.85 2.67 30.77
N PHE A 40 51.25 3.90 30.44
CA PHE A 40 50.32 4.90 29.92
C PHE A 40 49.82 4.50 28.54
N LYS A 41 50.71 4.04 27.65
CA LYS A 41 50.36 3.57 26.31
C LYS A 41 49.37 2.39 26.37
N SER A 42 49.65 1.37 27.18
CA SER A 42 48.75 0.22 27.32
C SER A 42 47.40 0.59 27.93
N SER A 43 47.38 1.52 28.90
CA SER A 43 46.13 2.05 29.45
C SER A 43 45.31 2.79 28.39
N LEU A 44 45.97 3.57 27.54
CA LEU A 44 45.33 4.35 26.49
C LEU A 44 44.79 3.45 25.37
N GLU A 45 45.55 2.44 24.95
CA GLU A 45 45.12 1.41 24.01
C GLU A 45 43.89 0.66 24.54
N HIS A 46 43.91 0.21 25.80
CA HIS A 46 42.78 -0.49 26.41
C HIS A 46 41.53 0.39 26.51
N LYS A 47 41.67 1.64 26.96
CA LYS A 47 40.55 2.60 27.02
C LYS A 47 40.00 2.91 25.63
N SER A 48 40.86 3.05 24.63
CA SER A 48 40.43 3.30 23.25
C SER A 48 39.67 2.11 22.67
N ALA A 49 40.13 0.88 22.94
CA ALA A 49 39.45 -0.34 22.50
C ALA A 49 38.06 -0.47 23.14
N LEU A 50 37.96 -0.23 24.46
CA LEU A 50 36.68 -0.22 25.17
C LEU A 50 35.72 0.85 24.62
N ALA A 51 36.21 2.06 24.35
CA ALA A 51 35.39 3.13 23.80
C ALA A 51 34.87 2.77 22.38
N ILE A 52 35.72 2.18 21.54
CA ILE A 52 35.32 1.71 20.20
C ILE A 52 34.26 0.61 20.30
N GLU A 53 34.42 -0.33 21.24
CA GLU A 53 33.47 -1.41 21.45
C GLU A 53 32.11 -0.90 21.96
N GLN A 54 32.11 0.07 22.87
CA GLN A 54 30.89 0.73 23.33
C GLN A 54 30.16 1.44 22.19
N VAL A 55 30.89 2.18 21.35
CA VAL A 55 30.29 2.84 20.17
C VAL A 55 29.71 1.82 19.19
N ARG A 56 30.39 0.69 18.97
CA ARG A 56 29.88 -0.39 18.11
C ARG A 56 28.62 -1.03 18.67
N GLN A 57 28.58 -1.33 19.96
CA GLN A 57 27.41 -1.91 20.61
C GLN A 57 26.22 -0.95 20.57
N GLU A 58 26.44 0.34 20.81
CA GLU A 58 25.39 1.35 20.75
C GLU A 58 24.87 1.54 19.31
N ALA A 59 25.78 1.62 18.33
CA ALA A 59 25.39 1.67 16.92
C ALA A 59 24.59 0.43 16.50
N HIS A 60 24.94 -0.75 17.00
CA HIS A 60 24.20 -1.98 16.70
C HIS A 60 22.78 -1.95 17.28
N LYS A 61 22.64 -1.54 18.56
CA LYS A 61 21.32 -1.37 19.20
C LYS A 61 20.45 -0.37 18.45
N GLN A 62 21.02 0.76 18.04
CA GLN A 62 20.29 1.78 17.27
C GLN A 62 19.87 1.26 15.89
N LEU A 63 20.72 0.48 15.23
CA LEU A 63 20.40 -0.13 13.95
C LEU A 63 19.28 -1.17 14.09
N GLU A 64 19.32 -2.02 15.12
CA GLU A 64 18.24 -2.97 15.41
C GLU A 64 16.92 -2.26 15.72
N ALA A 65 16.96 -1.22 16.57
CA ALA A 65 15.79 -0.41 16.86
C ALA A 65 15.20 0.26 15.61
N ALA A 66 16.05 0.83 14.75
CA ALA A 66 15.63 1.42 13.48
C ALA A 66 15.05 0.38 12.53
N ARG A 67 15.64 -0.81 12.47
CA ARG A 67 15.13 -1.92 11.65
C ARG A 67 13.75 -2.38 12.11
N HIS A 68 13.54 -2.52 13.42
CA HIS A 68 12.24 -2.85 14.00
C HIS A 68 11.19 -1.76 13.76
N ALA A 69 11.56 -0.49 13.92
CA ALA A 69 10.67 0.63 13.62
C ALA A 69 10.27 0.63 12.14
N PHE A 70 11.23 0.44 11.24
CA PHE A 70 10.98 0.36 9.80
C PHE A 70 10.09 -0.83 9.44
N SER A 71 10.29 -2.01 10.04
CA SER A 71 9.42 -3.16 9.76
C SER A 71 7.97 -2.90 10.19
N LEU A 72 7.77 -2.28 11.36
CA LEU A 72 6.42 -1.94 11.84
C LEU A 72 5.75 -0.91 10.93
N ASP A 73 6.47 0.12 10.50
CA ASP A 73 5.91 1.12 9.59
C ASP A 73 5.62 0.54 8.21
N LEU A 74 6.45 -0.38 7.73
CA LEU A 74 6.21 -1.09 6.48
C LEU A 74 4.94 -1.97 6.56
N GLU A 75 4.70 -2.65 7.68
CA GLU A 75 3.46 -3.41 7.91
C GLU A 75 2.23 -2.49 7.99
N ARG A 76 2.34 -1.34 8.65
CA ARG A 76 1.29 -0.32 8.69
C ARG A 76 0.97 0.24 7.30
N GLN A 77 1.98 0.52 6.49
CA GLN A 77 1.77 1.00 5.12
C GLN A 77 1.15 -0.08 4.24
N LYS A 78 1.58 -1.34 4.36
CA LYS A 78 0.96 -2.48 3.66
C LYS A 78 -0.52 -2.62 4.00
N SER A 79 -0.85 -2.64 5.30
CA SER A 79 -2.26 -2.74 5.72
C SER A 79 -3.10 -1.55 5.26
N ARG A 80 -2.55 -0.34 5.29
CA ARG A 80 -3.21 0.85 4.74
C ARG A 80 -3.44 0.75 3.23
N PHE A 81 -2.45 0.27 2.49
CA PHE A 81 -2.56 0.08 1.04
C PHE A 81 -3.64 -0.95 0.70
N VAL A 82 -3.67 -2.09 1.40
CA VAL A 82 -4.71 -3.12 1.20
C VAL A 82 -6.10 -2.53 1.45
N ARG A 83 -6.30 -1.79 2.55
CA ARG A 83 -7.59 -1.14 2.83
C ARG A 83 -8.00 -0.15 1.74
N LEU A 84 -7.08 0.69 1.27
CA LEU A 84 -7.36 1.64 0.18
C LEU A 84 -7.69 0.92 -1.14
N GLN A 85 -7.06 -0.24 -1.37
CA GLN A 85 -7.36 -1.09 -2.51
C GLN A 85 -8.75 -1.70 -2.38
N ASP A 86 -9.13 -2.21 -1.21
CA ASP A 86 -10.47 -2.77 -0.95
C ASP A 86 -11.55 -1.69 -1.08
N GLU A 87 -11.32 -0.49 -0.52
CA GLU A 87 -12.20 0.67 -0.64
C GLU A 87 -12.40 1.10 -2.10
N ARG A 88 -11.38 0.93 -2.95
CA ARG A 88 -11.46 1.18 -4.40
C ARG A 88 -12.18 0.06 -5.16
N VAL A 89 -11.86 -1.20 -4.85
CA VAL A 89 -12.31 -2.36 -5.65
C VAL A 89 -13.76 -2.71 -5.33
N ALA A 90 -14.18 -2.64 -4.07
CA ALA A 90 -15.55 -2.97 -3.65
C ALA A 90 -16.65 -2.23 -4.43
N PRO A 91 -16.64 -0.89 -4.58
CA PRO A 91 -17.67 -0.19 -5.35
C PRO A 91 -17.61 -0.53 -6.84
N LEU A 92 -16.42 -0.75 -7.41
CA LEU A 92 -16.28 -1.17 -8.81
C LEU A 92 -16.87 -2.57 -9.06
N LEU A 93 -16.72 -3.49 -8.10
CA LEU A 93 -17.33 -4.82 -8.16
C LEU A 93 -18.86 -4.76 -8.12
N ILE A 94 -19.42 -3.92 -7.24
CA ILE A 94 -20.87 -3.70 -7.15
C ILE A 94 -21.38 -3.07 -8.46
N LEU A 95 -20.66 -2.09 -9.01
CA LEU A 95 -21.02 -1.47 -10.28
C LEU A 95 -21.00 -2.49 -11.42
N TYR A 96 -19.95 -3.31 -11.51
CA TYR A 96 -19.84 -4.36 -12.51
C TYR A 96 -20.95 -5.40 -12.40
N SER A 97 -21.26 -5.88 -11.19
CA SER A 97 -22.30 -6.89 -10.97
C SER A 97 -23.68 -6.35 -11.32
N ALA A 98 -23.97 -5.10 -10.94
CA ALA A 98 -25.24 -4.45 -11.26
C ALA A 98 -25.40 -4.23 -12.77
N VAL A 99 -24.40 -3.66 -13.45
CA VAL A 99 -24.45 -3.46 -14.92
C VAL A 99 -24.57 -4.79 -15.66
N SER A 100 -23.82 -5.80 -15.26
CA SER A 100 -23.89 -7.13 -15.88
C SER A 100 -25.25 -7.79 -15.66
N GLY A 101 -25.82 -7.62 -14.46
CA GLY A 101 -27.18 -8.04 -14.12
C GLY A 101 -28.22 -7.35 -15.00
N MET A 102 -28.11 -6.03 -15.19
CA MET A 102 -29.00 -5.27 -16.08
C MET A 102 -28.90 -5.78 -17.52
N ALA A 103 -27.69 -6.03 -18.03
CA ALA A 103 -27.48 -6.56 -19.38
C ALA A 103 -28.19 -7.91 -19.57
N LEU A 104 -28.04 -8.82 -18.60
CA LEU A 104 -28.68 -10.14 -18.65
C LEU A 104 -30.21 -10.03 -18.58
N ARG A 105 -30.73 -9.21 -17.66
CA ARG A 105 -32.17 -9.04 -17.45
C ARG A 105 -32.85 -8.35 -18.63
N ALA A 106 -32.24 -7.31 -19.18
CA ALA A 106 -32.74 -6.65 -20.38
C ALA A 106 -32.79 -7.59 -21.59
N ARG A 107 -31.80 -8.47 -21.74
CA ARG A 107 -31.81 -9.50 -22.80
C ARG A 107 -32.91 -10.53 -22.59
N ASN A 108 -33.11 -11.00 -21.36
CA ASN A 108 -34.19 -11.93 -21.04
C ASN A 108 -35.55 -11.29 -21.31
N LEU A 109 -35.75 -10.05 -20.85
CA LEU A 109 -36.95 -9.25 -21.14
C LEU A 109 -37.17 -9.10 -22.65
N GLN A 110 -36.15 -8.73 -23.42
CA GLN A 110 -36.27 -8.62 -24.88
C GLN A 110 -36.70 -9.96 -25.51
N THR A 111 -36.14 -11.07 -25.05
CA THR A 111 -36.49 -12.41 -25.55
C THR A 111 -37.95 -12.76 -25.22
N ILE A 112 -38.43 -12.46 -24.02
CA ILE A 112 -39.83 -12.70 -23.61
C ILE A 112 -40.78 -11.79 -24.40
N LEU A 113 -40.41 -10.52 -24.60
CA LEU A 113 -41.19 -9.56 -25.37
C LEU A 113 -41.32 -9.95 -26.85
N GLU A 114 -40.31 -10.61 -27.41
CA GLU A 114 -40.30 -11.08 -28.80
C GLU A 114 -40.98 -12.44 -28.99
N SER A 115 -40.88 -13.35 -28.01
CA SER A 115 -41.35 -14.74 -28.14
C SER A 115 -42.71 -15.04 -27.49
N LEU A 116 -43.13 -14.27 -26.48
CA LEU A 116 -44.32 -14.56 -25.66
C LEU A 116 -45.17 -13.29 -25.45
N PRO A 117 -46.00 -12.89 -26.44
CA PRO A 117 -46.72 -11.60 -26.44
C PRO A 117 -47.72 -11.42 -25.29
N ASP A 118 -48.13 -12.49 -24.61
CA ASP A 118 -49.09 -12.45 -23.49
C ASP A 118 -48.45 -12.74 -22.12
N SER A 119 -47.12 -12.90 -22.05
CA SER A 119 -46.43 -13.13 -20.77
C SER A 119 -46.46 -11.87 -19.91
N ASP A 120 -46.75 -12.05 -18.63
CA ASP A 120 -46.49 -11.06 -17.59
C ASP A 120 -44.96 -10.89 -17.47
N VAL A 121 -44.49 -9.65 -17.56
CA VAL A 121 -43.09 -9.23 -17.50
C VAL A 121 -42.84 -8.27 -16.34
N THR A 122 -43.85 -8.03 -15.51
CA THR A 122 -43.80 -7.03 -14.42
C THR A 122 -42.70 -7.38 -13.42
N SER A 123 -42.61 -8.66 -13.03
CA SER A 123 -41.55 -9.12 -12.10
C SER A 123 -40.14 -8.99 -12.67
N ASP A 124 -39.95 -9.22 -13.97
CA ASP A 124 -38.63 -9.07 -14.61
C ASP A 124 -38.22 -7.59 -14.74
N VAL A 125 -39.21 -6.71 -14.94
CA VAL A 125 -39.01 -5.25 -14.95
C VAL A 125 -38.69 -4.73 -13.54
N GLU A 126 -39.40 -5.19 -12.50
CA GLU A 126 -39.08 -4.86 -11.10
C GLU A 126 -37.67 -5.33 -10.70
N GLN A 127 -37.27 -6.52 -11.13
CA GLN A 127 -35.92 -7.05 -10.89
C GLN A 127 -34.84 -6.25 -11.63
N LEU A 128 -35.15 -5.72 -12.81
CA LEU A 128 -34.27 -4.80 -13.52
C LEU A 128 -34.18 -3.46 -12.76
N GLU A 129 -35.30 -2.94 -12.24
CA GLU A 129 -35.33 -1.70 -11.46
C GLU A 129 -34.51 -1.80 -10.16
N ALA A 130 -34.63 -2.94 -9.47
CA ALA A 130 -33.91 -3.21 -8.23
C ALA A 130 -32.38 -3.13 -8.37
N LEU A 131 -31.84 -3.32 -9.59
CA LEU A 131 -30.41 -3.25 -9.86
C LEU A 131 -29.89 -1.81 -10.04
N PHE A 132 -30.77 -0.84 -10.29
CA PHE A 132 -30.34 0.55 -10.55
C PHE A 132 -29.88 1.28 -9.29
N GLY A 133 -30.63 1.17 -8.20
CA GLY A 133 -30.27 1.82 -6.93
C GLY A 133 -28.85 1.46 -6.46
N PRO A 134 -28.49 0.16 -6.42
CA PRO A 134 -27.12 -0.27 -6.15
C PRO A 134 -26.09 0.25 -7.15
N ALA A 135 -26.41 0.29 -8.45
CA ALA A 135 -25.50 0.77 -9.49
C ALA A 135 -25.23 2.28 -9.39
N GLU A 136 -26.25 3.09 -9.17
CA GLU A 136 -26.12 4.55 -9.01
C GLU A 136 -25.27 4.88 -7.78
N LYS A 137 -25.55 4.21 -6.65
CA LYS A 137 -24.75 4.37 -5.43
C LYS A 137 -23.29 3.96 -5.66
N ALA A 138 -23.06 2.83 -6.32
CA ALA A 138 -21.72 2.33 -6.62
C ALA A 138 -20.97 3.24 -7.62
N TYR A 139 -21.67 3.82 -8.60
CA TYR A 139 -21.13 4.80 -9.54
C TYR A 139 -20.61 6.05 -8.80
N LEU A 140 -21.44 6.65 -7.94
CA LEU A 140 -21.05 7.83 -7.16
C LEU A 140 -19.83 7.55 -6.25
N GLN A 141 -19.77 6.34 -5.67
CA GLN A 141 -18.64 5.91 -4.85
C GLN A 141 -17.37 5.59 -5.64
N SER A 142 -17.50 5.28 -6.94
CA SER A 142 -16.38 4.90 -7.81
C SER A 142 -15.93 5.97 -8.79
N LEU A 143 -16.57 7.14 -8.80
CA LEU A 143 -16.34 8.22 -9.77
C LEU A 143 -14.87 8.68 -9.80
N LEU A 144 -14.20 8.71 -8.65
CA LEU A 144 -12.78 9.07 -8.53
C LEU A 144 -11.81 8.00 -9.08
N PHE A 145 -12.30 6.78 -9.33
CA PHE A 145 -11.49 5.63 -9.74
C PHE A 145 -11.78 5.17 -11.17
N LEU A 146 -12.84 5.69 -11.78
CA LEU A 146 -13.24 5.37 -13.14
C LEU A 146 -12.53 6.28 -14.14
N PRO A 147 -12.04 5.74 -15.27
CA PRO A 147 -11.67 6.56 -16.42
C PRO A 147 -12.89 7.36 -16.90
N GLU A 148 -12.64 8.58 -17.36
CA GLU A 148 -13.67 9.53 -17.81
C GLU A 148 -14.63 8.92 -18.85
N GLU A 149 -14.10 8.14 -19.80
CA GLU A 149 -14.86 7.45 -20.84
C GLU A 149 -15.87 6.45 -20.26
N ILE A 150 -15.47 5.71 -19.21
CA ILE A 150 -16.32 4.70 -18.57
C ILE A 150 -17.31 5.37 -17.63
N ALA A 151 -16.89 6.43 -16.91
CA ALA A 151 -17.78 7.23 -16.09
C ALA A 151 -18.90 7.85 -16.93
N ALA A 152 -18.57 8.50 -18.04
CA ALA A 152 -19.55 9.07 -18.97
C ALA A 152 -20.49 8.01 -19.55
N ALA A 153 -19.98 6.80 -19.84
CA ALA A 153 -20.80 5.72 -20.34
C ALA A 153 -21.73 5.12 -19.25
N VAL A 154 -21.28 5.04 -17.99
CA VAL A 154 -22.10 4.63 -16.84
C VAL A 154 -23.19 5.66 -16.58
N GLU A 155 -22.83 6.95 -16.61
CA GLU A 155 -23.77 8.05 -16.43
C GLU A 155 -24.82 8.08 -17.54
N LYS A 156 -24.40 7.89 -18.80
CA LYS A 156 -25.32 7.76 -19.93
C LYS A 156 -26.25 6.56 -19.80
N LEU A 157 -25.74 5.44 -19.27
CA LEU A 157 -26.55 4.26 -19.02
C LEU A 157 -27.60 4.54 -17.94
N ILE A 158 -27.19 5.06 -16.78
CA ILE A 158 -28.07 5.38 -15.64
C ILE A 158 -29.12 6.44 -16.02
N SER A 159 -28.71 7.51 -16.70
CA SER A 159 -29.63 8.53 -17.21
C SER A 159 -30.56 7.97 -18.27
N GLY A 160 -30.03 7.19 -19.21
CA GLY A 160 -30.81 6.51 -20.24
C GLY A 160 -31.87 5.57 -19.67
N ILE A 161 -31.60 4.88 -18.56
CA ILE A 161 -32.58 4.05 -17.84
C ILE A 161 -33.65 4.90 -17.16
N ARG A 162 -33.22 5.97 -16.51
CA ARG A 162 -34.11 6.91 -15.82
C ARG A 162 -35.06 7.58 -16.80
N ASP A 163 -34.60 7.81 -18.02
CA ASP A 163 -35.35 8.38 -19.13
C ASP A 163 -36.14 7.32 -19.92
N ALA A 164 -35.66 6.07 -20.00
CA ALA A 164 -36.25 4.98 -20.79
C ALA A 164 -37.52 4.36 -20.17
N GLU A 165 -38.32 5.15 -19.45
CA GLU A 165 -39.72 4.82 -19.19
C GLU A 165 -39.94 3.49 -18.43
N LEU A 166 -38.94 2.90 -17.75
CA LEU A 166 -39.15 1.65 -16.97
C LEU A 166 -40.14 1.88 -15.82
N ARG A 167 -40.05 3.03 -15.16
CA ARG A 167 -41.06 3.48 -14.18
C ARG A 167 -42.40 3.80 -14.84
N HIS A 168 -42.38 4.39 -16.03
CA HIS A 168 -43.59 4.70 -16.77
C HIS A 168 -44.31 3.43 -17.23
N TYR A 169 -43.58 2.37 -17.59
CA TYR A 169 -44.11 1.04 -17.88
C TYR A 169 -44.80 0.45 -16.65
N ILE A 170 -44.12 0.43 -15.49
CA ILE A 170 -44.69 -0.06 -14.23
C ILE A 170 -45.96 0.71 -13.87
N GLU A 171 -45.93 2.05 -13.98
CA GLU A 171 -47.07 2.93 -13.75
C GLU A 171 -48.22 2.67 -14.73
N LEU A 172 -47.96 2.55 -16.03
CA LEU A 172 -48.97 2.26 -17.06
C LEU A 172 -49.60 0.87 -16.89
N THR A 173 -48.80 -0.15 -16.56
CA THR A 173 -49.30 -1.50 -16.28
C THR A 173 -50.11 -1.57 -14.98
N HIS A 174 -49.72 -0.85 -13.93
CA HIS A 174 -50.48 -0.79 -12.69
C HIS A 174 -51.75 0.07 -12.81
N GLN A 175 -51.75 1.10 -13.66
CA GLN A 175 -52.90 1.96 -13.91
C GLN A 175 -53.85 1.42 -14.99
N SER A 176 -53.56 0.25 -15.57
CA SER A 176 -54.40 -0.40 -16.60
C SER A 176 -54.68 0.47 -17.84
N GLN A 177 -53.74 1.36 -18.18
CA GLN A 177 -53.81 2.16 -19.39
C GLN A 177 -52.99 1.47 -20.49
N ASP A 178 -53.69 0.93 -21.50
CA ASP A 178 -53.16 0.31 -22.72
C ASP A 178 -51.84 -0.49 -22.58
N PRO A 179 -51.90 -1.76 -22.10
CA PRO A 179 -50.72 -2.61 -21.91
C PRO A 179 -49.94 -2.86 -23.20
N VAL A 180 -50.59 -2.74 -24.36
CA VAL A 180 -49.96 -2.87 -25.69
C VAL A 180 -49.03 -1.69 -25.99
N ALA A 181 -49.43 -0.46 -25.62
CA ALA A 181 -48.62 0.74 -25.81
C ALA A 181 -47.41 0.74 -24.87
N ALA A 182 -47.62 0.39 -23.60
CA ALA A 182 -46.55 0.24 -22.62
C ALA A 182 -45.52 -0.81 -23.06
N ARG A 183 -45.98 -1.96 -23.57
CA ARG A 183 -45.10 -3.03 -24.09
C ARG A 183 -44.33 -2.60 -25.33
N ALA A 184 -44.92 -1.79 -26.20
CA ALA A 184 -44.23 -1.24 -27.37
C ALA A 184 -43.15 -0.22 -26.98
N GLN A 185 -43.41 0.64 -25.98
CA GLN A 185 -42.44 1.58 -25.40
C GLN A 185 -41.28 0.85 -24.74
N LEU A 186 -41.56 -0.14 -23.89
CA LEU A 186 -40.55 -0.98 -23.25
C LEU A 186 -39.69 -1.72 -24.30
N LYS A 187 -40.33 -2.28 -25.34
CA LYS A 187 -39.62 -2.93 -26.45
C LYS A 187 -38.74 -1.95 -27.22
N HIS A 188 -39.16 -0.70 -27.41
CA HIS A 188 -38.37 0.33 -28.08
C HIS A 188 -37.18 0.78 -27.22
N GLY A 189 -37.39 1.01 -25.92
CA GLY A 189 -36.34 1.42 -24.97
C GLY A 189 -35.26 0.36 -24.74
N LEU A 190 -35.65 -0.93 -24.74
CA LEU A 190 -34.70 -2.05 -24.58
C LEU A 190 -33.95 -2.41 -25.88
N LYS A 191 -34.41 -1.94 -27.05
CA LYS A 191 -33.86 -2.39 -28.34
C LYS A 191 -32.52 -1.72 -28.66
N GLY A 192 -31.59 -2.52 -29.18
CA GLY A 192 -30.47 -2.08 -30.03
C GLY A 192 -29.32 -1.39 -29.31
N ASP A 193 -29.60 -0.30 -28.59
CA ASP A 193 -28.58 0.56 -27.98
C ASP A 193 -28.36 0.23 -26.51
N PHE A 194 -29.41 -0.10 -25.76
CA PHE A 194 -29.30 -0.46 -24.34
C PHE A 194 -28.47 -1.73 -24.11
N ASP A 195 -28.77 -2.80 -24.84
CA ASP A 195 -28.07 -4.09 -24.75
C ASP A 195 -26.61 -4.01 -25.26
N LYS A 196 -26.34 -3.19 -26.28
CA LYS A 196 -24.95 -2.96 -26.75
C LYS A 196 -24.15 -2.13 -25.76
N GLN A 197 -24.76 -1.07 -25.20
CA GLN A 197 -24.11 -0.19 -24.22
C GLN A 197 -23.79 -0.93 -22.93
N THR A 198 -24.77 -1.65 -22.35
CA THR A 198 -24.57 -2.45 -21.13
C THR A 198 -23.51 -3.53 -21.30
N ARG A 199 -23.48 -4.26 -22.43
CA ARG A 199 -22.45 -5.28 -22.69
C ARG A 199 -21.06 -4.70 -22.90
N SER A 200 -20.95 -3.61 -23.68
CA SER A 200 -19.68 -2.92 -23.88
C SER A 200 -19.13 -2.40 -22.55
N LEU A 201 -20.01 -1.82 -21.74
CA LEU A 201 -19.65 -1.26 -20.44
C LEU A 201 -19.29 -2.32 -19.41
N ALA A 202 -20.03 -3.43 -19.36
CA ALA A 202 -19.67 -4.58 -18.53
C ALA A 202 -18.29 -5.14 -18.91
N ARG A 203 -17.96 -5.19 -20.21
CA ARG A 203 -16.63 -5.61 -20.68
C ARG A 203 -15.53 -4.65 -20.26
N GLN A 204 -15.77 -3.34 -20.38
CA GLN A 204 -14.82 -2.30 -19.95
C GLN A 204 -14.59 -2.32 -18.43
N LEU A 205 -15.66 -2.44 -17.63
CA LEU A 205 -15.56 -2.58 -16.17
C LEU A 205 -14.82 -3.86 -15.76
N ARG A 206 -15.05 -4.97 -16.47
CA ARG A 206 -14.32 -6.22 -16.25
C ARG A 206 -12.82 -6.09 -16.53
N GLN A 207 -12.45 -5.37 -17.59
CA GLN A 207 -11.05 -5.08 -17.91
C GLN A 207 -10.40 -4.21 -16.84
N LEU A 208 -11.10 -3.20 -16.32
CA LEU A 208 -10.60 -2.36 -15.21
C LEU A 208 -10.37 -3.15 -13.93
N LEU A 209 -11.23 -4.14 -13.65
CA LEU A 209 -11.10 -5.01 -12.49
C LEU A 209 -10.02 -6.08 -12.66
N GLY A 210 -9.46 -6.26 -13.87
CA GLY A 210 -8.51 -7.34 -14.16
C GLY A 210 -9.12 -8.74 -14.04
N VAL A 211 -10.44 -8.86 -14.20
CA VAL A 211 -11.19 -10.10 -13.95
C VAL A 211 -11.34 -10.90 -15.24
N GLU A 212 -10.55 -11.96 -15.40
CA GLU A 212 -10.61 -12.83 -16.59
C GLU A 212 -11.82 -13.78 -16.60
N SER A 213 -12.53 -14.01 -15.48
CA SER A 213 -13.79 -14.77 -15.42
C SER A 213 -14.65 -14.43 -14.19
N ILE A 214 -15.98 -14.58 -14.29
CA ILE A 214 -16.93 -14.35 -13.18
C ILE A 214 -16.67 -15.33 -12.00
N GLU A 215 -16.08 -16.50 -12.26
CA GLU A 215 -15.72 -17.50 -11.23
C GLU A 215 -14.58 -17.03 -10.32
N SER A 216 -13.71 -16.13 -10.80
CA SER A 216 -12.68 -15.51 -9.96
C SER A 216 -13.24 -14.50 -8.94
N LEU A 217 -14.48 -14.04 -9.13
CA LEU A 217 -15.17 -13.12 -8.19
C LEU A 217 -15.80 -13.85 -7.01
N SER A 218 -16.34 -15.06 -7.20
CA SER A 218 -16.86 -15.86 -6.08
C SER A 218 -15.72 -16.43 -5.22
N ALA A 219 -14.56 -16.68 -5.82
CA ALA A 219 -13.34 -17.04 -5.09
C ALA A 219 -12.86 -15.87 -4.20
N ASN A 220 -12.80 -14.65 -4.72
CA ASN A 220 -12.33 -13.49 -3.93
C ASN A 220 -13.33 -13.00 -2.88
N ALA A 221 -14.64 -13.16 -3.09
CA ALA A 221 -15.66 -12.84 -2.09
C ALA A 221 -15.63 -13.80 -0.88
N ASN A 222 -15.24 -15.06 -1.09
CA ASN A 222 -15.13 -16.07 -0.02
C ASN A 222 -13.82 -16.00 0.78
N VAL A 223 -12.83 -15.19 0.36
CA VAL A 223 -11.59 -14.98 1.13
C VAL A 223 -11.70 -13.78 2.09
N ALA A 224 -12.71 -12.92 1.90
CA ALA A 224 -12.97 -11.74 2.74
C ALA A 224 -14.06 -11.97 3.82
N GLY A 225 -14.55 -13.21 3.97
CA GLY A 225 -15.53 -13.63 4.98
C GLY A 225 -14.89 -14.36 6.16
#